data_AF-A0A5D0CR47-F1
#
_entry.id   AF-A0A5D0CR47-F1
#
_cell.length_a   1.000
_cell.length_b   1.000
_cell.length_c   1.000
_cell.angle_alpha   90.00
_cell.angle_beta   90.00
_cell.angle_gamma   90.00
#
_symmetry.space_group_name_H-M   'P 1'
#
loop_
_entity.id
_entity.type
_entity.pdbx_description
1 polymer ?
#
loop_
_entity_poly.entity_id
_entity_poly.type
_entity_poly.pdbx_seq_one_letter_code
_entity_poly.pdbx_strand_id
1 'polypeptide(L)'
;MRTSQEKQRYIDFTKKYFPNTLLLKNEDILGVLFSRVHENSVVTSIFEKYITCNKVANEFLIYYRKNFNKLLVTYPLNEAQAIYSNVRLITESLLKFLFSINNPLDVEIVKKTKFRTLKEELIKTGLNQSALNVLFSLYGRYSNYIHDKEDADSKNIDFLEILITTKNKYLTGIVDDLILLLDSYYALVCITFQITPSHFSASDNLRLIHNLSSKRYKKFCDSLYTSS
;
A
#
# COMPACT_ATOMS: atom_id res chain seq x y z
N MET A 1 12.84 -6.38 18.41
CA MET A 1 12.37 -7.71 18.87
C MET A 1 10.92 -8.01 18.47
N ARG A 2 9.96 -7.09 18.65
CA ARG A 2 8.53 -7.31 18.32
C ARG A 2 8.23 -7.49 16.82
N THR A 3 8.87 -6.71 15.93
CA THR A 3 8.69 -6.84 14.47
C THR A 3 9.17 -8.20 13.93
N SER A 4 10.25 -8.73 14.50
CA SER A 4 10.78 -10.06 14.14
C SER A 4 9.82 -11.17 14.56
N GLN A 5 9.19 -11.04 15.73
CA GLN A 5 8.18 -11.99 16.21
C GLN A 5 6.91 -11.96 15.35
N GLU A 6 6.37 -10.77 15.03
CA GLU A 6 5.19 -10.66 14.16
C GLU A 6 5.47 -11.14 12.73
N LYS A 7 6.68 -10.85 12.20
CA LYS A 7 7.14 -11.42 10.93
C LYS A 7 7.12 -12.94 10.98
N GLN A 8 7.65 -13.55 12.04
CA GLN A 8 7.65 -15.01 12.18
C GLN A 8 6.22 -15.56 12.28
N ARG A 9 5.36 -14.91 13.07
CA ARG A 9 3.93 -15.29 13.17
C ARG A 9 3.23 -15.26 11.81
N TYR A 10 3.54 -14.31 10.94
CA TYR A 10 2.99 -14.27 9.58
C TYR A 10 3.53 -15.40 8.69
N ILE A 11 4.81 -15.75 8.81
CA ILE A 11 5.39 -16.91 8.11
C ILE A 11 4.71 -18.20 8.59
N ASP A 12 4.53 -18.37 9.90
CA ASP A 12 3.86 -19.54 10.48
C ASP A 12 2.38 -19.62 10.10
N PHE A 13 1.69 -18.46 10.08
CA PHE A 13 0.33 -18.35 9.53
C PHE A 13 0.29 -18.82 8.07
N THR A 14 1.25 -18.39 7.25
CA THR A 14 1.31 -18.77 5.84
C THR A 14 1.56 -20.27 5.68
N LYS A 15 2.46 -20.85 6.47
CA LYS A 15 2.70 -22.31 6.49
C LYS A 15 1.45 -23.10 6.85
N LYS A 16 0.69 -22.60 7.84
CA LYS A 16 -0.51 -23.29 8.33
C LYS A 16 -1.67 -23.25 7.33
N TYR A 17 -1.95 -22.10 6.73
CA TYR A 17 -3.15 -21.91 5.92
C TYR A 17 -2.91 -21.97 4.41
N PHE A 18 -1.66 -21.83 3.96
CA PHE A 18 -1.26 -21.92 2.56
C PHE A 18 -0.05 -22.87 2.38
N PRO A 19 -0.11 -24.13 2.87
CA PRO A 19 1.05 -25.03 2.93
C PRO A 19 1.66 -25.34 1.56
N ASN A 20 0.87 -25.23 0.48
CA ASN A 20 1.31 -25.52 -0.89
C ASN A 20 1.79 -24.28 -1.66
N THR A 21 1.85 -23.09 -1.02
CA THR A 21 2.34 -21.91 -1.72
C THR A 21 3.82 -22.03 -2.06
N LEU A 22 4.17 -21.71 -3.31
CA LEU A 22 5.55 -21.69 -3.79
C LEU A 22 6.41 -20.66 -3.06
N LEU A 23 5.78 -19.68 -2.43
CA LEU A 23 6.46 -18.61 -1.70
C LEU A 23 7.08 -19.10 -0.39
N LEU A 24 6.67 -20.26 0.15
CA LEU A 24 7.35 -20.87 1.31
C LEU A 24 8.78 -21.30 1.00
N LYS A 25 9.11 -21.56 -0.27
CA LYS A 25 10.49 -21.81 -0.70
C LYS A 25 11.38 -20.57 -0.58
N ASN A 26 10.79 -19.39 -0.34
CA ASN A 26 11.49 -18.12 -0.15
C ASN A 26 10.81 -17.29 0.94
N GLU A 27 10.97 -17.74 2.19
CA GLU A 27 10.39 -17.09 3.38
C GLU A 27 10.82 -15.62 3.53
N ASP A 28 11.98 -15.25 2.99
CA ASP A 28 12.46 -13.88 3.00
C ASP A 28 11.53 -12.93 2.24
N ILE A 29 11.01 -13.34 1.09
CA ILE A 29 10.07 -12.51 0.31
C ILE A 29 8.78 -12.26 1.12
N LEU A 30 8.23 -13.30 1.74
CA LEU A 30 7.04 -13.17 2.61
C LEU A 30 7.33 -12.23 3.78
N GLY A 31 8.51 -12.37 4.38
CA GLY A 31 8.97 -11.51 5.46
C GLY A 31 9.15 -10.04 5.05
N VAL A 32 9.67 -9.80 3.86
CA VAL A 32 9.85 -8.44 3.34
C VAL A 32 8.50 -7.80 3.02
N LEU A 33 7.58 -8.53 2.38
CA LEU A 33 6.21 -8.08 2.16
C LEU A 33 5.54 -7.68 3.48
N PHE A 34 5.55 -8.58 4.46
CA PHE A 34 4.98 -8.32 5.78
C PHE A 34 5.58 -7.06 6.40
N SER A 35 6.91 -6.90 6.31
CA SER A 35 7.59 -5.72 6.85
C SER A 35 7.12 -4.41 6.19
N ARG A 36 6.81 -4.41 4.88
CA ARG A 36 6.25 -3.23 4.20
C ARG A 36 4.83 -2.92 4.70
N VAL A 37 3.98 -3.94 4.84
CA VAL A 37 2.60 -3.77 5.34
C VAL A 37 2.60 -3.30 6.80
N HIS A 38 3.46 -3.88 7.64
CA HIS A 38 3.64 -3.49 9.04
C HIS A 38 4.15 -2.06 9.17
N GLU A 39 5.16 -1.67 8.38
CA GLU A 39 5.67 -0.31 8.32
C GLU A 39 4.53 0.67 8.02
N ASN A 40 3.74 0.40 6.97
CA ASN A 40 2.58 1.23 6.61
C ASN A 40 1.60 1.39 7.78
N SER A 41 1.29 0.30 8.47
CA SER A 41 0.35 0.32 9.61
C SER A 41 0.90 1.14 10.77
N VAL A 42 2.20 1.02 11.09
CA VAL A 42 2.83 1.80 12.17
C VAL A 42 2.82 3.28 11.82
N VAL A 43 3.33 3.65 10.64
CA VAL A 43 3.42 5.05 10.22
C VAL A 43 2.03 5.68 10.13
N THR A 44 1.06 4.99 9.52
CA THR A 44 -0.32 5.49 9.44
C THR A 44 -0.94 5.70 10.82
N SER A 45 -0.72 4.79 11.78
CA SER A 45 -1.23 4.96 13.15
C SER A 45 -0.61 6.16 13.89
N ILE A 46 0.57 6.60 13.47
CA ILE A 46 1.22 7.78 14.02
C ILE A 46 0.67 9.02 13.32
N PHE A 47 0.58 9.01 11.98
CA PHE A 47 -0.05 10.10 11.23
C PHE A 47 -1.49 10.38 11.65
N GLU A 48 -2.28 9.34 11.98
CA GLU A 48 -3.65 9.47 12.49
C GLU A 48 -3.78 10.39 13.72
N LYS A 49 -2.68 10.62 14.47
CA LYS A 49 -2.65 11.57 15.60
C LYS A 49 -2.55 13.03 15.18
N TYR A 50 -2.09 13.29 13.96
CA TYR A 50 -1.70 14.61 13.46
C TYR A 50 -2.52 15.05 12.24
N ILE A 51 -3.17 14.12 11.55
CA ILE A 51 -4.07 14.45 10.44
C ILE A 51 -5.46 14.79 10.99
N THR A 52 -6.00 15.93 10.56
CA THR A 52 -7.42 16.27 10.79
C THR A 52 -8.12 16.20 9.44
N CYS A 53 -8.93 15.17 9.22
CA CYS A 53 -9.63 14.97 7.95
C CYS A 53 -11.12 14.73 8.15
N ASN A 54 -11.90 15.01 7.11
CA ASN A 54 -13.35 14.76 7.14
C ASN A 54 -13.65 13.24 7.16
N LYS A 55 -14.88 12.89 7.53
CA LYS A 55 -15.33 11.49 7.64
C LYS A 55 -15.09 10.69 6.35
N VAL A 56 -15.27 11.30 5.19
CA VAL A 56 -15.13 10.65 3.88
C VAL A 56 -13.66 10.32 3.59
N ALA A 57 -12.75 11.26 3.81
CA ALA A 57 -11.32 11.01 3.73
C ALA A 57 -10.90 9.88 4.67
N ASN A 58 -11.34 9.92 5.93
CA ASN A 58 -11.02 8.86 6.90
C ASN A 58 -11.49 7.47 6.43
N GLU A 59 -12.65 7.37 5.78
CA GLU A 59 -13.14 6.09 5.22
C GLU A 59 -12.19 5.53 4.16
N PHE A 60 -11.65 6.37 3.27
CA PHE A 60 -10.67 5.93 2.27
C PHE A 60 -9.31 5.58 2.87
N LEU A 61 -8.90 6.22 3.97
CA LEU A 61 -7.71 5.82 4.72
C LEU A 61 -7.90 4.43 5.37
N ILE A 62 -9.10 4.13 5.87
CA ILE A 62 -9.45 2.79 6.36
C ILE A 62 -9.42 1.76 5.23
N TYR A 63 -9.98 2.08 4.05
CA TYR A 63 -9.92 1.18 2.89
C TYR A 63 -8.49 0.92 2.43
N TYR A 64 -7.65 1.96 2.41
CA TYR A 64 -6.22 1.85 2.12
C TYR A 64 -5.54 0.82 3.04
N ARG A 65 -5.72 0.93 4.36
CA ARG A 65 -5.16 -0.03 5.33
C ARG A 65 -5.74 -1.43 5.18
N LYS A 66 -7.05 -1.54 4.94
CA LYS A 66 -7.73 -2.84 4.76
C LYS A 66 -7.17 -3.58 3.54
N ASN A 67 -6.93 -2.89 2.43
CA ASN A 67 -6.41 -3.51 1.21
C ASN A 67 -4.94 -3.95 1.37
N PHE A 68 -4.14 -3.25 2.17
CA PHE A 68 -2.81 -3.72 2.59
C PHE A 68 -2.88 -5.05 3.37
N ASN A 69 -3.84 -5.19 4.29
CA ASN A 69 -4.03 -6.46 5.01
C ASN A 69 -4.53 -7.57 4.10
N LYS A 70 -5.42 -7.27 3.15
CA LYS A 70 -5.85 -8.24 2.13
C LYS A 70 -4.69 -8.74 1.29
N LEU A 71 -3.71 -7.88 0.99
CA LEU A 71 -2.52 -8.27 0.24
C LEU A 71 -1.74 -9.37 0.96
N LEU A 72 -1.67 -9.37 2.30
CA LEU A 72 -1.03 -10.44 3.08
C LEU A 72 -1.76 -11.79 2.96
N VAL A 73 -3.05 -11.78 2.62
CA VAL A 73 -3.83 -13.01 2.39
C VAL A 73 -3.74 -13.45 0.94
N THR A 74 -3.77 -12.51 -0.01
CA THR A 74 -3.75 -12.85 -1.44
C THR A 74 -2.37 -13.16 -1.97
N TYR A 75 -1.31 -12.58 -1.40
CA TYR A 75 0.05 -12.80 -1.90
C TYR A 75 0.47 -14.27 -1.81
N PRO A 76 0.21 -15.00 -0.70
CA PRO A 76 0.40 -16.44 -0.64
C PRO A 76 -0.37 -17.27 -1.68
N LEU A 77 -1.47 -16.75 -2.26
CA LEU A 77 -2.25 -17.49 -3.26
C LEU A 77 -1.53 -17.64 -4.60
N ASN A 78 -0.45 -16.89 -4.84
CA ASN A 78 0.30 -16.89 -6.09
C ASN A 78 -0.54 -16.52 -7.34
N GLU A 79 -1.71 -15.92 -7.14
CA GLU A 79 -2.67 -15.54 -8.18
C GLU A 79 -2.49 -14.05 -8.52
N ALA A 80 -1.99 -13.78 -9.73
CA ALA A 80 -1.56 -12.44 -10.13
C ALA A 80 -2.71 -11.44 -10.15
N GLN A 81 -3.88 -11.82 -10.65
CA GLN A 81 -5.00 -10.91 -10.82
C GLN A 81 -5.50 -10.39 -9.47
N ALA A 82 -5.66 -11.25 -8.46
CA ALA A 82 -6.06 -10.88 -7.11
C ALA A 82 -5.04 -9.97 -6.44
N ILE A 83 -3.75 -10.27 -6.60
CA ILE A 83 -2.67 -9.48 -6.04
C ILE A 83 -2.61 -8.10 -6.70
N TYR A 84 -2.69 -8.05 -8.02
CA TYR A 84 -2.69 -6.81 -8.81
C TYR A 84 -3.93 -5.96 -8.51
N SER A 85 -5.09 -6.61 -8.37
CA SER A 85 -6.33 -5.97 -7.94
C SER A 85 -6.17 -5.32 -6.56
N ASN A 86 -5.52 -6.00 -5.62
CA ASN A 86 -5.25 -5.41 -4.30
C ASN A 86 -4.30 -4.21 -4.38
N VAL A 87 -3.20 -4.28 -5.13
CA VAL A 87 -2.28 -3.13 -5.28
C VAL A 87 -2.97 -1.94 -5.96
N ARG A 88 -3.79 -2.19 -6.98
CA ARG A 88 -4.66 -1.17 -7.60
C ARG A 88 -5.58 -0.53 -6.56
N LEU A 89 -6.30 -1.35 -5.77
CA LEU A 89 -7.24 -0.85 -4.76
C LEU A 89 -6.54 -0.08 -3.63
N ILE A 90 -5.34 -0.48 -3.22
CA ILE A 90 -4.52 0.29 -2.28
C ILE A 90 -4.24 1.68 -2.87
N THR A 91 -3.73 1.73 -4.11
CA THR A 91 -3.38 2.97 -4.79
C THR A 91 -4.60 3.87 -4.99
N GLU A 92 -5.72 3.30 -5.43
CA GLU A 92 -6.98 4.01 -5.63
C GLU A 92 -7.54 4.57 -4.31
N SER A 93 -7.48 3.79 -3.23
CA SER A 93 -7.93 4.25 -1.91
C SER A 93 -7.10 5.43 -1.42
N LEU A 94 -5.78 5.40 -1.66
CA LEU A 94 -4.90 6.53 -1.33
C LEU A 94 -5.23 7.78 -2.16
N LEU A 95 -5.45 7.62 -3.47
CA LEU A 95 -5.85 8.74 -4.34
C LEU A 95 -7.22 9.32 -3.92
N LYS A 96 -8.19 8.47 -3.57
CA LYS A 96 -9.50 8.91 -3.09
C LYS A 96 -9.43 9.57 -1.71
N PHE A 97 -8.53 9.12 -0.83
CA PHE A 97 -8.23 9.82 0.42
C PHE A 97 -7.74 11.25 0.15
N LEU A 98 -6.69 11.42 -0.67
CA LEU A 98 -6.14 12.73 -1.01
C LEU A 98 -7.16 13.63 -1.70
N PHE A 99 -7.98 13.06 -2.58
CA PHE A 99 -9.05 13.77 -3.28
C PHE A 99 -10.11 14.27 -2.28
N SER A 100 -10.53 13.41 -1.34
CA SER A 100 -11.55 13.73 -0.34
C SER A 100 -11.11 14.78 0.67
N ILE A 101 -9.81 14.96 0.90
CA ILE A 101 -9.29 16.04 1.77
C ILE A 101 -9.64 17.40 1.18
N ASN A 102 -9.54 17.54 -0.14
CA ASN A 102 -9.71 18.81 -0.85
C ASN A 102 -11.13 19.01 -1.41
N ASN A 103 -11.95 17.95 -1.41
CA ASN A 103 -13.27 17.95 -2.02
C ASN A 103 -14.31 17.42 -1.03
N PRO A 104 -15.15 18.29 -0.42
CA PRO A 104 -16.16 17.89 0.54
C PRO A 104 -17.37 17.27 -0.18
N LEU A 105 -17.17 16.09 -0.74
CA LEU A 105 -18.20 15.30 -1.44
C LEU A 105 -18.66 14.14 -0.57
N ASP A 106 -19.86 13.63 -0.84
CA ASP A 106 -20.34 12.40 -0.22
C ASP A 106 -19.49 11.18 -0.63
N VAL A 107 -19.40 10.20 0.25
CA VAL A 107 -18.59 8.99 0.03
C VAL A 107 -19.01 8.23 -1.22
N GLU A 108 -20.31 8.14 -1.53
CA GLU A 108 -20.80 7.41 -2.69
C GLU A 108 -20.45 8.12 -4.00
N ILE A 109 -20.35 9.46 -3.96
CA ILE A 109 -19.84 10.25 -5.08
C ILE A 109 -18.36 9.92 -5.28
N VAL A 110 -17.54 10.03 -4.23
CA VAL A 110 -16.10 9.74 -4.33
C VAL A 110 -15.82 8.31 -4.77
N LYS A 111 -16.60 7.33 -4.30
CA LYS A 111 -16.50 5.92 -4.73
C LYS A 111 -16.70 5.78 -6.24
N LYS A 112 -17.68 6.50 -6.81
CA LYS A 112 -18.01 6.47 -8.26
C LYS A 112 -17.11 7.37 -9.10
N THR A 113 -16.34 8.26 -8.51
CA THR A 113 -15.40 9.12 -9.23
C THR A 113 -14.36 8.28 -9.97
N LYS A 114 -14.32 8.47 -11.29
CA LYS A 114 -13.39 7.76 -12.18
C LYS A 114 -11.96 8.25 -11.96
N PHE A 115 -10.99 7.37 -12.20
CA PHE A 115 -9.56 7.68 -12.09
C PHE A 115 -9.14 8.93 -12.87
N ARG A 116 -9.67 9.12 -14.09
CA ARG A 116 -9.39 10.31 -14.90
C ARG A 116 -9.72 11.60 -14.15
N THR A 117 -10.90 11.67 -13.54
CA THR A 117 -11.33 12.82 -12.74
C THR A 117 -10.47 12.98 -11.49
N LEU A 118 -10.15 11.89 -10.78
CA LEU A 118 -9.24 11.95 -9.62
C LEU A 118 -7.88 12.57 -10.01
N LYS A 119 -7.31 12.13 -11.14
CA LYS A 119 -6.04 12.62 -11.65
C LYS A 119 -6.11 14.10 -12.02
N GLU A 120 -7.12 14.50 -12.80
CA GLU A 120 -7.31 15.89 -13.24
C GLU A 120 -7.46 16.85 -12.05
N GLU A 121 -8.19 16.46 -11.01
CA GLU A 121 -8.38 17.28 -9.81
C GLU A 121 -7.16 17.30 -8.89
N LEU A 122 -6.50 16.16 -8.67
CA LEU A 122 -5.32 16.10 -7.80
C LEU A 122 -4.13 16.86 -8.38
N ILE A 123 -3.96 16.91 -9.71
CA ILE A 123 -2.87 17.68 -10.34
C ILE A 123 -3.03 19.18 -10.08
N LYS A 124 -4.26 19.68 -9.97
CA LYS A 124 -4.56 21.10 -9.69
C LYS A 124 -4.23 21.49 -8.24
N THR A 125 -3.97 20.52 -7.37
CA THR A 125 -3.60 20.78 -5.98
C THR A 125 -2.12 21.18 -5.88
N GLY A 126 -1.76 21.87 -4.79
CA GLY A 126 -0.36 22.18 -4.46
C GLY A 126 0.45 20.99 -3.93
N LEU A 127 -0.03 19.76 -4.10
CA LEU A 127 0.65 18.55 -3.62
C LEU A 127 1.90 18.23 -4.44
N ASN A 128 2.75 17.36 -3.89
CA ASN A 128 3.96 16.90 -4.56
C ASN A 128 3.63 16.13 -5.84
N GLN A 129 3.86 16.80 -6.98
CA GLN A 129 3.53 16.26 -8.30
C GLN A 129 4.34 15.01 -8.66
N SER A 130 5.60 14.91 -8.18
CA SER A 130 6.42 13.71 -8.40
C SER A 130 5.81 12.49 -7.71
N ALA A 131 5.41 12.64 -6.44
CA ALA A 131 4.75 11.58 -5.69
C ALA A 131 3.36 11.22 -6.28
N LEU A 132 2.57 12.20 -6.72
CA LEU A 132 1.30 11.94 -7.41
C LEU A 132 1.51 11.15 -8.71
N ASN A 133 2.51 11.51 -9.51
CA ASN A 133 2.82 10.81 -10.76
C ASN A 133 3.21 9.34 -10.52
N VAL A 134 3.90 9.04 -9.43
CA VAL A 134 4.17 7.65 -9.01
C VAL A 134 2.85 6.91 -8.74
N LEU A 135 1.93 7.49 -7.98
CA LEU A 135 0.62 6.87 -7.70
C LEU A 135 -0.22 6.68 -8.97
N PHE A 136 -0.24 7.67 -9.87
CA PHE A 136 -0.94 7.55 -11.14
C PHE A 136 -0.36 6.43 -12.03
N SER A 137 0.97 6.31 -12.05
CA SER A 137 1.67 5.27 -12.81
C SER A 137 1.42 3.88 -12.23
N LEU A 138 1.44 3.76 -10.90
CA LEU A 138 1.06 2.53 -10.19
C LEU A 138 -0.37 2.13 -10.54
N TYR A 139 -1.34 3.04 -10.36
CA TYR A 139 -2.74 2.75 -10.68
C TYR A 139 -2.89 2.30 -12.13
N GLY A 140 -2.33 3.05 -13.09
CA GLY A 140 -2.45 2.74 -14.52
C GLY A 140 -1.90 1.35 -14.87
N ARG A 141 -0.69 1.03 -14.40
CA ARG A 141 -0.05 -0.27 -14.65
C ARG A 141 -0.89 -1.44 -14.11
N TYR A 142 -1.35 -1.35 -12.86
CA TYR A 142 -2.13 -2.42 -12.25
C TYR A 142 -3.56 -2.49 -12.80
N SER A 143 -4.16 -1.36 -13.21
CA SER A 143 -5.47 -1.33 -13.85
C SER A 143 -5.45 -1.94 -15.25
N ASN A 144 -4.45 -1.61 -16.07
CA ASN A 144 -4.33 -2.15 -17.43
C ASN A 144 -4.18 -3.66 -17.40
N TYR A 145 -3.35 -4.21 -16.49
CA TYR A 145 -3.21 -5.66 -16.36
C TYR A 145 -4.53 -6.39 -16.10
N ILE A 146 -5.40 -5.82 -15.25
CA ILE A 146 -6.68 -6.42 -14.89
C ILE A 146 -7.67 -6.38 -16.07
N HIS A 147 -7.56 -5.37 -16.94
CA HIS A 147 -8.47 -5.20 -18.08
C HIS A 147 -7.98 -5.87 -19.36
N ASP A 148 -6.66 -5.95 -19.59
CA ASP A 148 -6.07 -6.45 -20.84
C ASP A 148 -5.89 -7.97 -20.85
N LYS A 149 -6.00 -8.63 -19.70
CA LYS A 149 -5.96 -10.09 -19.60
C LYS A 149 -7.34 -10.65 -19.39
N GLU A 150 -8.05 -10.88 -20.49
CA GLU A 150 -9.11 -11.89 -20.50
C GLU A 150 -8.45 -13.24 -20.22
N ASP A 151 -8.76 -13.86 -19.08
CA ASP A 151 -8.34 -15.22 -18.76
C ASP A 151 -9.07 -16.20 -19.69
N ALA A 152 -8.55 -16.35 -20.90
CA ALA A 152 -9.03 -17.30 -21.88
C ALA A 152 -8.99 -18.76 -21.38
N ASP A 153 -8.23 -19.04 -20.31
CA ASP A 153 -7.95 -20.40 -19.81
C ASP A 153 -8.33 -20.66 -18.33
N SER A 154 -9.06 -19.76 -17.66
CA SER A 154 -9.42 -19.89 -16.22
C SER A 154 -10.31 -21.09 -15.86
N LYS A 155 -10.76 -21.88 -16.84
CA LYS A 155 -11.70 -23.00 -16.63
C LYS A 155 -11.05 -24.38 -16.54
N ASN A 156 -9.76 -24.51 -16.83
CA ASN A 156 -9.10 -25.82 -16.87
C ASN A 156 -8.30 -26.11 -15.59
N ILE A 157 -8.24 -27.39 -15.20
CA ILE A 157 -7.45 -27.89 -14.06
C ILE A 157 -5.98 -27.48 -14.21
N ASP A 158 -5.46 -27.45 -15.44
CA ASP A 158 -4.11 -27.02 -15.76
C ASP A 158 -3.80 -25.60 -15.27
N PHE A 159 -4.77 -24.68 -15.31
CA PHE A 159 -4.60 -23.34 -14.75
C PHE A 159 -4.42 -23.37 -13.23
N LEU A 160 -5.24 -24.17 -12.53
CA LEU A 160 -5.12 -24.35 -11.08
C LEU A 160 -3.78 -25.00 -10.71
N GLU A 161 -3.33 -25.98 -11.51
CA GLU A 161 -2.04 -26.62 -11.33
C GLU A 161 -0.89 -25.62 -11.55
N ILE A 162 -0.95 -24.78 -12.59
CA ILE A 162 0.03 -23.72 -12.84
C ILE A 162 0.09 -22.74 -11.67
N LEU A 163 -1.05 -22.32 -11.12
CA LEU A 163 -1.09 -21.43 -9.95
C LEU A 163 -0.39 -22.04 -8.72
N ILE A 164 -0.51 -23.36 -8.52
CA ILE A 164 0.07 -24.04 -7.36
C ILE A 164 1.55 -24.40 -7.59
N THR A 165 1.92 -24.76 -8.82
CA THR A 165 3.23 -25.39 -9.11
C THR A 165 4.25 -24.45 -9.74
N THR A 166 3.80 -23.39 -10.43
CA THR A 166 4.66 -22.50 -11.21
C THR A 166 4.93 -21.15 -10.52
N LYS A 167 6.20 -20.79 -10.39
CA LYS A 167 6.60 -19.49 -9.83
C LYS A 167 6.03 -18.37 -10.70
N ASN A 168 5.18 -17.55 -10.11
CA ASN A 168 4.53 -16.48 -10.82
C ASN A 168 5.51 -15.30 -11.03
N LYS A 169 5.97 -15.11 -12.27
CA LYS A 169 6.89 -14.02 -12.65
C LYS A 169 6.27 -12.64 -12.44
N TYR A 170 4.94 -12.53 -12.47
CA TYR A 170 4.21 -11.28 -12.23
C TYR A 170 4.32 -10.81 -10.76
N LEU A 171 4.76 -11.66 -9.83
CA LEU A 171 5.02 -11.22 -8.45
C LEU A 171 6.33 -10.45 -8.27
N THR A 172 7.17 -10.46 -9.31
CA THR A 172 8.46 -9.76 -9.30
C THR A 172 8.22 -8.26 -9.28
N GLY A 173 8.86 -7.55 -8.34
CA GLY A 173 8.78 -6.09 -8.25
C GLY A 173 7.61 -5.54 -7.44
N ILE A 174 6.67 -6.36 -6.97
CA ILE A 174 5.56 -5.89 -6.13
C ILE A 174 6.08 -5.22 -4.85
N VAL A 175 7.10 -5.79 -4.22
CA VAL A 175 7.71 -5.21 -3.02
C VAL A 175 8.31 -3.83 -3.32
N ASP A 176 8.96 -3.66 -4.46
CA ASP A 176 9.55 -2.38 -4.88
C ASP A 176 8.46 -1.35 -5.17
N ASP A 177 7.36 -1.78 -5.79
CA ASP A 177 6.18 -0.95 -6.01
C ASP A 177 5.54 -0.51 -4.69
N LEU A 178 5.48 -1.40 -3.68
CA LEU A 178 5.02 -1.03 -2.34
C LEU A 178 5.96 0.00 -1.69
N ILE A 179 7.28 -0.10 -1.90
CA ILE A 179 8.23 0.89 -1.41
C ILE A 179 7.94 2.26 -2.03
N LEU A 180 7.77 2.31 -3.36
CA LEU A 180 7.44 3.54 -4.07
C LEU A 180 6.10 4.13 -3.59
N LEU A 181 5.11 3.28 -3.34
CA LEU A 181 3.82 3.68 -2.82
C LEU A 181 3.92 4.27 -1.41
N LEU A 182 4.69 3.65 -0.52
CA LEU A 182 4.89 4.15 0.85
C LEU A 182 5.66 5.47 0.87
N ASP A 183 6.73 5.58 0.08
CA ASP A 183 7.51 6.81 -0.02
C ASP A 183 6.64 7.97 -0.56
N SER A 184 5.79 7.69 -1.56
CA SER A 184 4.82 8.66 -2.08
C SER A 184 3.77 9.02 -1.05
N TYR A 185 3.24 8.04 -0.31
CA TYR A 185 2.27 8.25 0.76
C TYR A 185 2.82 9.17 1.85
N TYR A 186 4.05 8.92 2.33
CA TYR A 186 4.67 9.75 3.37
C TYR A 186 4.83 11.18 2.89
N ALA A 187 5.42 11.39 1.70
CA ALA A 187 5.60 12.72 1.15
C ALA A 187 4.27 13.47 0.98
N LEU A 188 3.24 12.80 0.46
CA LEU A 188 1.94 13.42 0.22
C LEU A 188 1.23 13.78 1.52
N VAL A 189 1.20 12.89 2.51
CA VAL A 189 0.57 13.18 3.82
C VAL A 189 1.32 14.27 4.56
N CYS A 190 2.65 14.20 4.62
CA CYS A 190 3.44 15.21 5.32
C CYS A 190 3.25 16.60 4.71
N ILE A 191 3.19 16.72 3.39
CA ILE A 191 2.92 18.00 2.72
C ILE A 191 1.47 18.45 2.94
N THR A 192 0.50 17.56 2.77
CA THR A 192 -0.93 17.89 2.90
C THR A 192 -1.26 18.44 4.29
N PHE A 193 -0.67 17.85 5.33
CA PHE A 193 -0.95 18.20 6.72
C PHE A 193 0.18 18.98 7.40
N GLN A 194 1.17 19.44 6.62
CA GLN A 194 2.35 20.18 7.11
C GLN A 194 3.05 19.51 8.31
N ILE A 195 3.19 18.18 8.26
CA ILE A 195 3.78 17.39 9.33
C ILE A 195 5.30 17.56 9.31
N THR A 196 5.82 18.25 10.32
CA THR A 196 7.26 18.50 10.55
C THR A 196 7.83 17.57 11.64
N PRO A 197 9.16 17.46 11.80
CA PRO A 197 9.78 16.69 12.88
C PRO A 197 9.31 17.08 14.30
N SER A 198 8.95 18.34 14.53
CA SER A 198 8.53 18.83 15.85
C SER A 198 7.16 18.32 16.29
N HIS A 199 6.37 17.73 15.40
CA HIS A 199 5.08 17.13 15.76
C HIS A 199 5.23 15.82 16.54
N PHE A 200 6.33 15.09 16.33
CA PHE A 200 6.49 13.74 16.87
C PHE A 200 6.95 13.76 18.33
N SER A 201 6.18 13.10 19.19
CA SER A 201 6.59 12.89 20.58
C SER A 201 7.79 11.94 20.66
N ALA A 202 8.50 11.94 21.80
CA ALA A 202 9.55 10.95 22.07
C ALA A 202 9.03 9.51 21.94
N SER A 203 7.78 9.26 22.35
CA SER A 203 7.13 7.94 22.21
C SER A 203 6.93 7.56 20.74
N ASP A 204 6.50 8.50 19.90
CA ASP A 204 6.31 8.24 18.47
C ASP A 204 7.63 7.97 17.76
N ASN A 205 8.67 8.74 18.08
CA ASN A 205 10.02 8.52 17.56
C ASN A 205 10.57 7.14 17.97
N LEU A 206 10.40 6.74 19.24
CA LEU A 206 10.79 5.40 19.68
C LEU A 206 10.02 4.30 18.95
N ARG A 207 8.71 4.49 18.72
CA ARG A 207 7.90 3.54 17.93
C ARG A 207 8.40 3.43 16.49
N LEU A 208 8.74 4.54 15.84
CA LEU A 208 9.28 4.54 14.48
C LEU A 208 10.63 3.81 14.43
N ILE A 209 11.58 4.18 15.30
CA ILE A 209 12.92 3.57 15.35
C ILE A 209 12.85 2.07 15.64
N HIS A 210 11.95 1.64 16.53
CA HIS A 210 11.81 0.22 16.86
C HIS A 210 11.18 -0.62 15.72
N ASN A 211 10.34 -0.02 14.88
CA ASN A 211 9.57 -0.76 13.88
C ASN A 211 10.10 -0.62 12.44
N LEU A 212 10.81 0.47 12.13
CA LEU A 212 11.41 0.71 10.82
C LEU A 212 12.89 0.31 10.84
N SER A 213 13.41 -0.18 9.72
CA SER A 213 14.86 -0.27 9.57
C SER A 213 15.47 1.12 9.46
N SER A 214 16.76 1.28 9.79
CA SER A 214 17.43 2.58 9.73
C SER A 214 17.29 3.27 8.36
N LYS A 215 17.37 2.50 7.27
CA LYS A 215 17.16 3.00 5.91
C LYS A 215 15.74 3.54 5.71
N ARG A 216 14.73 2.83 6.22
CA ARG A 216 13.32 3.22 6.09
C ARG A 216 12.97 4.39 7.00
N TYR A 217 13.50 4.41 8.22
CA TYR A 217 13.37 5.55 9.13
C TYR A 217 13.95 6.82 8.52
N LYS A 218 15.15 6.75 7.93
CA LYS A 218 15.72 7.88 7.19
C LYS A 218 14.80 8.35 6.06
N LYS A 219 14.29 7.43 5.24
CA LYS A 219 13.34 7.78 4.17
C LYS A 219 12.06 8.43 4.66
N PHE A 220 11.52 7.97 5.78
CA PHE A 220 10.41 8.62 6.45
C PHE A 220 10.76 10.05 6.87
N CYS A 221 11.90 10.26 7.54
CA CYS A 221 12.35 11.59 7.95
C CYS A 221 12.58 12.53 6.75
N ASP A 222 13.16 12.02 5.66
CA ASP A 222 13.38 12.77 4.41
C ASP A 222 12.04 13.22 3.77
N SER A 223 10.92 12.60 4.14
CA SER A 223 9.58 12.92 3.62
C SER A 223 8.83 13.96 4.47
N LEU A 224 9.36 14.34 5.63
CA LEU A 224 8.72 15.30 6.52
C LEU A 224 8.72 16.70 5.88
N TYR A 225 7.68 17.47 6.16
CA TYR A 225 7.54 18.82 5.62
C TYR A 225 8.65 19.72 6.16
N THR A 226 9.30 20.46 5.26
CA THR A 226 10.30 21.48 5.57
C THR A 226 9.75 22.82 5.09
N SER A 227 9.35 23.69 6.02
CA SER A 227 9.01 25.07 5.70
C SER A 227 10.22 25.74 5.07
N SER A 228 10.10 26.18 3.81
CA SER A 228 11.08 27.06 3.15
C SER A 228 10.83 28.51 3.55
#